data_AF-A0A4Y9AA23-F1
#
_entry.id   AF-A0A4Y9AA23-F1
#
_cell.length_a   1.000
_cell.length_b   1.000
_cell.length_c   1.000
_cell.angle_alpha   90.00
_cell.angle_beta   90.00
_cell.angle_gamma   90.00
#
_symmetry.space_group_name_H-M   'P 1'
#
loop_
_entity.id
_entity.type
_entity.pdbx_description
1 polymer ?
#
loop_
_entity_poly.entity_id
_entity_poly.type
_entity_poly.pdbx_seq_one_letter_code
_entity_poly.pdbx_strand_id
1 'polypeptide(L)'
;MLSCPPLRIKPPKLPSAPILNSGEAEISSQSETSNGEIGSLSTYINLTSLVESNRQEVEDYYWDLYYANLTTGNALNIALSGTAFWWKGEVEAGGPWDYKSVSGFAPYNKTWSAQTYTGTQTMTSEYIGNYNYGYTGEFLFPEQILLWGGEYAGGHLGTPEDAGDRNAIKAGFSDGETYAR
;
A
#
# COMPACT_ATOMS: atom_id res chain seq x y z
N MET A 1 -27.16 37.59 12.17
CA MET A 1 -27.26 36.32 11.43
C MET A 1 -26.02 36.21 10.57
N LEU A 2 -25.04 35.39 10.97
CA LEU A 2 -23.81 35.17 10.21
C LEU A 2 -24.05 34.00 9.27
N SER A 3 -24.04 34.28 7.96
CA SER A 3 -24.16 33.28 6.89
C SER A 3 -22.84 32.54 6.76
N CYS A 4 -22.78 31.27 7.15
CA CYS A 4 -21.68 30.38 6.78
C CYS A 4 -21.70 30.18 5.25
N PRO A 5 -20.55 30.29 4.55
CA PRO A 5 -20.48 29.92 3.14
C PRO A 5 -20.63 28.39 3.01
N PRO A 6 -21.18 27.89 1.88
CA PRO A 6 -21.33 26.46 1.65
C PRO A 6 -19.95 25.80 1.53
N LEU A 7 -19.74 24.77 2.33
CA LEU A 7 -18.61 23.84 2.22
C LEU A 7 -18.65 23.18 0.84
N ARG A 8 -17.74 23.60 -0.03
CA ARG A 8 -17.52 23.00 -1.35
C ARG A 8 -16.77 21.69 -1.12
N ILE A 9 -17.51 20.60 -0.94
CA ILE A 9 -16.96 19.24 -0.95
C ILE A 9 -16.30 19.07 -2.31
N LYS A 10 -14.96 19.07 -2.35
CA LYS A 10 -14.22 18.67 -3.55
C LYS A 10 -14.56 17.19 -3.79
N PRO A 11 -14.88 16.79 -5.02
CA PRO A 11 -15.02 15.37 -5.31
C PRO A 11 -13.70 14.66 -4.94
N PRO A 12 -13.77 13.39 -4.50
CA PRO A 12 -12.57 12.60 -4.23
C PRO A 12 -11.66 12.67 -5.45
N LYS A 13 -10.43 13.09 -5.23
CA LYS A 13 -9.40 13.06 -6.26
C LYS A 13 -9.16 11.58 -6.54
N LEU A 14 -9.55 11.12 -7.73
CA LEU A 14 -9.20 9.77 -8.17
C LEU A 14 -7.68 9.59 -8.00
N PRO A 15 -7.22 8.47 -7.43
CA PRO A 15 -5.80 8.24 -7.23
C PRO A 15 -5.09 8.40 -8.56
N SER A 16 -4.00 9.16 -8.53
CA SER A 16 -3.11 9.22 -9.67
C SER A 16 -2.45 7.85 -9.76
N ALA A 17 -2.65 7.14 -10.87
CA ALA A 17 -1.89 5.92 -11.13
C ALA A 17 -0.41 6.22 -10.86
N PRO A 18 0.34 5.31 -10.20
CA PRO A 18 1.76 5.51 -9.99
C PRO A 18 2.38 5.82 -11.36
N ILE A 19 3.00 7.00 -11.46
CA ILE A 19 3.75 7.37 -12.66
C ILE A 19 4.89 6.37 -12.74
N LEU A 20 4.71 5.35 -13.59
CA LEU A 20 5.82 4.56 -14.09
C LEU A 20 6.77 5.56 -14.73
N ASN A 21 7.86 5.88 -14.04
CA ASN A 21 8.94 6.63 -14.64
C ASN A 21 9.52 5.71 -15.72
N SER A 22 9.05 5.87 -16.96
CA SER A 22 9.68 5.29 -18.15
C SER A 22 10.99 6.03 -18.37
N GLY A 23 11.96 5.77 -17.49
CA GLY A 23 13.33 6.21 -17.68
C GLY A 23 13.87 5.49 -18.90
N GLU A 24 13.90 6.21 -20.02
CA GLU A 24 14.65 5.86 -21.21
C GLU A 24 16.11 5.64 -20.80
N ALA A 25 16.51 4.38 -20.70
CA ALA A 25 17.92 4.03 -20.63
C ALA A 25 18.52 4.25 -22.02
N GLU A 26 19.31 5.32 -22.18
CA GLU A 26 20.18 5.49 -23.34
C GLU A 26 21.12 4.28 -23.45
N ILE A 27 20.87 3.44 -24.46
CA ILE A 27 21.71 2.29 -24.79
C ILE A 27 22.94 2.82 -25.55
N SER A 28 24.05 2.99 -24.83
CA SER A 28 25.38 3.07 -25.44
C SER A 28 25.81 1.67 -25.83
N SER A 29 25.87 1.43 -27.14
CA SER A 29 26.29 0.19 -27.77
C SER A 29 27.76 -0.11 -27.51
N GLN A 30 28.09 -1.19 -26.81
CA GLN A 30 29.22 -2.05 -27.15
C GLN A 30 28.86 -3.53 -26.90
N SER A 31 29.09 -4.31 -27.94
CA SER A 31 28.86 -5.74 -28.09
C SER A 31 29.76 -6.59 -27.20
N GLU A 32 29.23 -7.70 -26.67
CA GLU A 32 29.86 -9.02 -26.80
C GLU A 32 28.89 -10.15 -26.45
N THR A 33 28.89 -11.16 -27.31
CA THR A 33 28.09 -12.39 -27.27
C THR A 33 28.47 -13.30 -26.11
N SER A 34 27.48 -13.74 -25.32
CA SER A 34 27.50 -15.07 -24.71
C SER A 34 26.06 -15.57 -24.50
N ASN A 35 25.83 -16.82 -24.90
CA ASN A 35 24.61 -17.56 -24.64
C ASN A 35 24.42 -17.71 -23.12
N GLY A 36 23.56 -16.89 -22.54
CA GLY A 36 23.11 -17.01 -21.15
C GLY A 36 21.59 -16.89 -21.13
N GLU A 37 20.94 -17.77 -20.37
CA GLU A 37 19.51 -17.73 -20.09
C GLU A 37 19.07 -16.28 -19.84
N ILE A 38 18.04 -15.82 -20.55
CA ILE A 38 17.44 -14.50 -20.33
C ILE A 38 16.77 -14.58 -18.95
N GLY A 39 17.56 -14.33 -17.91
CA GLY A 39 17.07 -14.09 -16.57
C GLY A 39 16.06 -12.95 -16.66
N SER A 40 14.81 -13.25 -16.31
CA SER A 40 13.73 -12.27 -16.22
C SER A 40 14.25 -11.01 -15.52
N LEU A 41 14.36 -9.90 -16.26
CA LEU A 41 14.72 -8.60 -15.71
C LEU A 41 13.66 -8.24 -14.65
N SER A 42 13.99 -8.45 -13.37
CA SER A 42 13.11 -8.03 -12.28
C SER A 42 12.91 -6.53 -12.40
N THR A 43 11.67 -6.08 -12.55
CA THR A 43 11.35 -4.66 -12.62
C THR A 43 11.73 -4.00 -11.29
N TYR A 44 12.33 -2.82 -11.34
CA TYR A 44 12.69 -2.08 -10.13
C TYR A 44 11.45 -1.41 -9.52
N ILE A 45 11.32 -1.44 -8.20
CA ILE A 45 10.28 -0.72 -7.46
C ILE A 45 10.89 -0.03 -6.24
N ASN A 46 10.49 1.22 -6.01
CA ASN A 46 10.80 1.90 -4.76
C ASN A 46 9.70 1.60 -3.74
N LEU A 47 9.88 0.54 -2.95
CA LEU A 47 8.85 0.06 -2.01
C LEU A 47 8.65 1.04 -0.86
N THR A 48 9.70 1.68 -0.35
CA THR A 48 9.56 2.66 0.74
C THR A 48 8.68 3.83 0.32
N SER A 49 8.95 4.43 -0.85
CA SER A 49 8.12 5.53 -1.35
C SER A 49 6.69 5.10 -1.68
N LEU A 50 6.48 3.86 -2.13
CA LEU A 50 5.13 3.34 -2.36
C LEU A 50 4.31 3.30 -1.06
N VAL A 51 4.84 2.67 -0.01
CA VAL A 51 4.11 2.52 1.25
C VAL A 51 3.97 3.83 2.01
N GLU A 52 4.97 4.72 1.95
CA GLU A 52 4.90 6.05 2.54
C GLU A 52 3.83 6.91 1.87
N SER A 53 3.73 6.86 0.53
CA SER A 53 2.68 7.56 -0.21
C SER A 53 1.30 7.04 0.18
N ASN A 54 1.11 5.71 0.20
CA ASN A 54 -0.15 5.12 0.59
C ASN A 54 -0.51 5.43 2.04
N ARG A 55 0.47 5.42 2.96
CA ARG A 55 0.29 5.79 4.36
C ARG A 55 -0.16 7.24 4.50
N GLN A 56 0.45 8.16 3.76
CA GLN A 56 0.02 9.55 3.75
C GLN A 56 -1.44 9.69 3.31
N GLU A 57 -1.89 8.92 2.31
CA GLU A 57 -3.31 8.93 1.88
C GLU A 57 -4.26 8.47 3.01
N VAL A 58 -3.86 7.48 3.82
CA VAL A 58 -4.64 7.06 5.01
C VAL A 58 -4.74 8.19 6.04
N GLU A 59 -3.62 8.83 6.36
CA GLU A 59 -3.58 9.89 7.36
C GLU A 59 -4.35 11.13 6.91
N ASP A 60 -4.21 11.52 5.64
CA ASP A 60 -4.95 12.63 5.04
C ASP A 60 -6.46 12.37 5.11
N TYR A 61 -6.91 11.17 4.74
CA TYR A 61 -8.32 10.80 4.80
C TYR A 61 -8.87 10.84 6.24
N TYR A 62 -8.09 10.35 7.20
CA TYR A 62 -8.44 10.40 8.62
C TYR A 62 -8.58 11.82 9.13
N TRP A 63 -7.60 12.68 8.87
CA TRP A 63 -7.63 14.05 9.35
C TRP A 63 -8.72 14.87 8.68
N ASP A 64 -8.98 14.65 7.38
CA ASP A 64 -10.11 15.25 6.68
C ASP A 64 -11.43 14.88 7.34
N LEU A 65 -11.67 13.60 7.64
CA LEU A 65 -12.87 13.17 8.35
C LEU A 65 -12.94 13.73 9.77
N TYR A 66 -11.83 13.76 10.49
CA TYR A 66 -11.78 14.29 11.85
C TYR A 66 -12.14 15.78 11.87
N TYR A 67 -11.49 16.58 11.04
CA TYR A 67 -11.71 18.03 10.99
C TYR A 67 -13.10 18.40 10.46
N ALA A 68 -13.63 17.63 9.50
CA ALA A 68 -15.00 17.80 9.01
C ALA A 68 -16.07 17.53 10.09
N ASN A 69 -15.74 16.77 11.14
CA ASN A 69 -16.69 16.32 12.15
C ASN A 69 -16.41 16.87 13.56
N LEU A 70 -15.53 17.86 13.74
CA LEU A 70 -15.17 18.42 15.06
C LEU A 70 -16.37 18.82 15.91
N THR A 71 -17.45 19.32 15.30
CA THR A 71 -18.63 19.81 16.00
C THR A 71 -19.61 18.71 16.41
N THR A 72 -19.38 17.46 16.00
CA THR A 72 -20.31 16.34 16.27
C THR A 72 -20.19 15.79 17.70
N GLY A 73 -19.13 16.13 18.43
CA GLY A 73 -18.79 15.49 19.70
C GLY A 73 -18.32 14.04 19.56
N ASN A 74 -18.21 13.53 18.32
CA ASN A 74 -17.82 12.15 18.01
C ASN A 74 -16.82 12.05 16.85
N ALA A 75 -16.08 13.14 16.59
CA ALA A 75 -15.18 13.28 15.44
C ALA A 75 -14.16 12.13 15.34
N LEU A 76 -13.61 11.71 16.49
CA LEU A 76 -12.63 10.64 16.57
C LEU A 76 -13.17 9.30 16.05
N ASN A 77 -14.35 8.88 16.52
CA ASN A 77 -14.93 7.60 16.08
C ASN A 77 -15.36 7.64 14.61
N ILE A 78 -15.83 8.79 14.13
CA ILE A 78 -16.18 8.98 12.71
C ILE A 78 -14.93 8.87 11.84
N ALA A 79 -13.85 9.55 12.22
CA ALA A 79 -12.58 9.49 11.50
C ALA A 79 -12.00 8.08 11.49
N LEU A 80 -11.91 7.43 12.66
CA LEU A 80 -11.36 6.08 12.76
C LEU A 80 -12.18 5.06 11.95
N SER A 81 -13.50 5.01 12.16
CA SER A 81 -14.35 4.05 11.46
C SER A 81 -14.46 4.32 9.97
N GLY A 82 -14.60 5.58 9.56
CA GLY A 82 -14.67 5.96 8.15
C GLY A 82 -13.37 5.64 7.41
N THR A 83 -12.22 5.95 8.02
CA THR A 83 -10.91 5.64 7.45
C THR A 83 -10.67 4.14 7.39
N ALA A 84 -11.04 3.39 8.43
CA ALA A 84 -10.98 1.93 8.44
C ALA A 84 -11.77 1.29 7.28
N PHE A 85 -13.00 1.76 7.02
CA PHE A 85 -13.80 1.24 5.92
C PHE A 85 -13.24 1.62 4.54
N TRP A 86 -12.76 2.86 4.40
CA TRP A 86 -12.13 3.31 3.17
C TRP A 86 -10.84 2.52 2.89
N TRP A 87 -9.93 2.45 3.86
CA TRP A 87 -8.67 1.70 3.78
C TRP A 87 -8.90 0.23 3.43
N LYS A 88 -9.92 -0.42 4.04
CA LYS A 88 -10.31 -1.78 3.68
C LYS A 88 -10.62 -1.90 2.18
N GLY A 89 -11.35 -0.95 1.61
CA GLY A 89 -11.67 -0.92 0.18
C GLY A 89 -10.43 -0.75 -0.72
N GLU A 90 -9.38 -0.11 -0.20
CA GLU A 90 -8.12 0.03 -0.93
C GLU A 90 -7.33 -1.29 -0.97
N VAL A 91 -7.27 -2.03 0.15
CA VAL A 91 -6.43 -3.23 0.31
C VAL A 91 -7.14 -4.56 0.02
N GLU A 92 -8.47 -4.59 -0.01
CA GLU A 92 -9.22 -5.82 -0.29
C GLU A 92 -9.07 -6.29 -1.74
N ALA A 93 -9.46 -7.55 -2.01
CA ALA A 93 -9.37 -8.13 -3.34
C ALA A 93 -10.05 -7.25 -4.42
N GLY A 94 -9.28 -6.87 -5.44
CA GLY A 94 -9.70 -5.97 -6.52
C GLY A 94 -9.65 -4.47 -6.17
N GLY A 95 -9.24 -4.11 -4.95
CA GLY A 95 -8.94 -2.74 -4.55
C GLY A 95 -7.66 -2.20 -5.23
N PRO A 96 -7.46 -0.88 -5.28
CA PRO A 96 -6.27 -0.26 -5.90
C PRO A 96 -4.93 -0.71 -5.33
N TRP A 97 -4.88 -1.15 -4.07
CA TRP A 97 -3.68 -1.64 -3.39
C TRP A 97 -3.63 -3.17 -3.28
N ASP A 98 -4.52 -3.89 -3.97
CA ASP A 98 -4.40 -5.34 -4.17
C ASP A 98 -3.27 -5.64 -5.16
N TYR A 99 -2.04 -5.47 -4.70
CA TYR A 99 -0.85 -5.75 -5.49
C TYR A 99 -0.72 -7.23 -5.87
N LYS A 100 -1.54 -8.14 -5.34
CA LYS A 100 -1.58 -9.53 -5.81
C LYS A 100 -2.28 -9.66 -7.17
N SER A 101 -3.21 -8.76 -7.50
CA SER A 101 -4.09 -8.87 -8.68
C SER A 101 -4.13 -7.65 -9.60
N VAL A 102 -3.74 -6.45 -9.14
CA VAL A 102 -3.77 -5.22 -9.94
C VAL A 102 -2.81 -5.28 -11.13
N SER A 103 -3.26 -4.77 -12.27
CA SER A 103 -2.47 -4.69 -13.51
C SER A 103 -1.15 -3.96 -13.28
N GLY A 104 -0.04 -4.58 -13.69
CA GLY A 104 1.32 -4.09 -13.44
C GLY A 104 2.01 -4.81 -12.28
N PHE A 105 1.25 -5.24 -11.26
CA PHE A 105 1.75 -6.08 -10.16
C PHE A 105 1.44 -7.56 -10.34
N ALA A 106 0.32 -7.90 -10.94
CA ALA A 106 -0.03 -9.29 -11.22
C ALA A 106 1.02 -9.98 -12.14
N PRO A 107 1.22 -11.31 -11.97
CA PRO A 107 0.63 -12.18 -10.93
C PRO A 107 1.28 -11.98 -9.55
N TYR A 108 0.64 -12.51 -8.50
CA TYR A 108 1.11 -12.44 -7.09
C TYR A 108 2.59 -12.84 -6.89
N ASN A 109 3.09 -13.78 -7.70
CA ASN A 109 4.47 -14.28 -7.65
C ASN A 109 5.46 -13.52 -8.56
N LYS A 110 5.02 -12.44 -9.24
CA LYS A 110 5.92 -11.58 -10.01
C LYS A 110 6.99 -11.00 -9.09
N THR A 111 8.24 -11.05 -9.51
CA THR A 111 9.38 -10.57 -8.73
C THR A 111 9.84 -9.18 -9.12
N TRP A 112 10.31 -8.44 -8.12
CA TRP A 112 10.75 -7.06 -8.21
C TRP A 112 12.10 -6.88 -7.54
N SER A 113 12.94 -6.01 -8.09
CA SER A 113 14.07 -5.45 -7.36
C SER A 113 13.54 -4.27 -6.52
N ALA A 114 13.22 -4.54 -5.26
CA ALA A 114 12.54 -3.61 -4.37
C ALA A 114 13.52 -2.88 -3.45
N GLN A 115 13.50 -1.55 -3.48
CA GLN A 115 14.19 -0.72 -2.48
C GLN A 115 13.41 -0.75 -1.17
N THR A 116 13.98 -1.38 -0.14
CA THR A 116 13.45 -1.41 1.23
C THR A 116 14.27 -0.48 2.13
N TYR A 117 13.85 -0.30 3.39
CA TYR A 117 14.63 0.45 4.40
C TYR A 117 15.98 -0.19 4.75
N THR A 118 16.14 -1.49 4.49
CA THR A 118 17.39 -2.22 4.78
C THR A 118 18.25 -2.45 3.52
N GLY A 119 17.84 -1.90 2.37
CA GLY A 119 18.52 -2.03 1.08
C GLY A 119 17.65 -2.67 0.00
N THR A 120 18.25 -2.95 -1.14
CA THR A 120 17.55 -3.55 -2.28
C THR A 120 17.41 -5.05 -2.11
N GLN A 121 16.19 -5.57 -2.23
CA GLN A 121 15.87 -6.99 -2.07
C GLN A 121 14.96 -7.48 -3.19
N THR A 122 15.00 -8.79 -3.49
CA THR A 122 14.03 -9.38 -4.43
C THR A 122 12.75 -9.71 -3.69
N MET A 123 11.64 -9.05 -4.05
CA MET A 123 10.34 -9.24 -3.42
C MET A 123 9.28 -9.64 -4.44
N THR A 124 8.28 -10.42 -4.00
CA THR A 124 7.12 -10.74 -4.82
C THR A 124 6.06 -9.65 -4.70
N SER A 125 5.16 -9.56 -5.69
CA SER A 125 3.98 -8.69 -5.59
C SER A 125 3.11 -9.02 -4.37
N GLU A 126 3.03 -10.29 -3.99
CA GLU A 126 2.41 -10.74 -2.74
C GLU A 126 3.06 -10.15 -1.50
N TYR A 127 4.39 -10.22 -1.40
CA TYR A 127 5.12 -9.59 -0.31
C TYR A 127 4.80 -8.09 -0.25
N ILE A 128 4.83 -7.40 -1.39
CA ILE A 128 4.56 -5.96 -1.48
C ILE A 128 3.14 -5.63 -1.00
N GLY A 129 2.15 -6.43 -1.40
CA GLY A 129 0.76 -6.32 -0.93
C GLY A 129 0.63 -6.43 0.59
N ASN A 130 1.15 -7.52 1.15
CA ASN A 130 1.07 -7.79 2.59
C ASN A 130 1.88 -6.79 3.43
N TYR A 131 3.05 -6.38 2.92
CA TYR A 131 3.87 -5.36 3.55
C TYR A 131 3.18 -3.99 3.54
N ASN A 132 2.58 -3.57 2.43
CA ASN A 132 1.77 -2.35 2.35
C ASN A 132 0.56 -2.40 3.30
N TYR A 133 -0.14 -3.53 3.37
CA TYR A 133 -1.25 -3.74 4.31
C TYR A 133 -0.79 -3.55 5.77
N GLY A 134 0.33 -4.16 6.16
CA GLY A 134 0.90 -3.97 7.50
C GLY A 134 1.32 -2.52 7.79
N TYR A 135 2.05 -1.89 6.86
CA TYR A 135 2.58 -0.54 7.01
C TYR A 135 1.50 0.53 7.07
N THR A 136 0.50 0.46 6.19
CA THR A 136 -0.60 1.44 6.16
C THR A 136 -1.61 1.18 7.27
N GLY A 137 -1.90 -0.10 7.56
CA GLY A 137 -2.86 -0.51 8.57
C GLY A 137 -2.43 -0.22 10.01
N GLU A 138 -1.11 -0.10 10.27
CA GLU A 138 -0.57 0.23 11.59
C GLU A 138 -1.18 1.52 12.17
N PHE A 139 -1.55 2.49 11.33
CA PHE A 139 -2.18 3.73 11.75
C PHE A 139 -3.53 3.51 12.46
N LEU A 140 -4.27 2.51 11.97
CA LEU A 140 -5.67 2.30 12.27
C LEU A 140 -5.88 1.18 13.27
N PHE A 141 -4.98 0.20 13.28
CA PHE A 141 -5.17 -1.05 13.98
C PHE A 141 -3.88 -1.54 14.64
N PRO A 142 -3.98 -2.18 15.82
CA PRO A 142 -2.87 -2.95 16.36
C PRO A 142 -2.53 -4.14 15.46
N GLU A 143 -1.25 -4.55 15.44
CA GLU A 143 -0.72 -5.67 14.64
C GLU A 143 -1.61 -6.91 14.71
N GLN A 144 -2.10 -7.27 15.90
CA GLN A 144 -2.91 -8.46 16.10
C GLN A 144 -4.22 -8.45 15.30
N ILE A 145 -4.85 -7.28 15.13
CA ILE A 145 -6.05 -7.12 14.30
C ILE A 145 -5.68 -7.23 12.83
N LEU A 146 -4.53 -6.69 12.41
CA LEU A 146 -4.07 -6.79 11.04
C LEU A 146 -3.78 -8.23 10.64
N LEU A 147 -3.10 -9.00 11.51
CA LEU A 147 -2.83 -10.42 11.28
C LEU A 147 -4.11 -11.25 11.16
N TRP A 148 -5.11 -10.96 11.99
CA TRP A 148 -6.42 -11.62 11.85
C TRP A 148 -7.13 -11.15 10.58
N GLY A 149 -7.07 -9.85 10.27
CA GLY A 149 -7.67 -9.27 9.08
C GLY A 149 -7.10 -9.84 7.79
N GLY A 150 -5.79 -10.05 7.69
CA GLY A 150 -5.11 -10.65 6.54
C GLY A 150 -5.65 -12.04 6.22
N GLU A 151 -5.81 -12.89 7.26
CA GLU A 151 -6.42 -14.21 7.16
C GLU A 151 -7.84 -14.19 6.51
N TYR A 152 -8.60 -13.10 6.67
CA TYR A 152 -9.96 -12.97 6.12
C TYR A 152 -10.04 -12.07 4.87
N ALA A 153 -9.14 -11.11 4.70
CA ALA A 153 -9.16 -10.10 3.63
C ALA A 153 -8.63 -10.66 2.30
N GLY A 154 -7.75 -11.67 2.33
CA GLY A 154 -7.22 -12.32 1.14
C GLY A 154 -8.23 -13.15 0.32
N GLY A 155 -9.51 -13.17 0.69
CA GLY A 155 -10.57 -13.84 -0.09
C GLY A 155 -10.49 -15.38 -0.10
N HIS A 156 -9.56 -15.98 0.62
CA HIS A 156 -9.41 -17.43 0.72
C HIS A 156 -10.05 -17.93 2.02
N LEU A 157 -11.39 -18.04 2.03
CA LEU A 157 -12.12 -18.73 3.10
C LEU A 157 -11.66 -20.21 3.15
N GLY A 158 -10.71 -20.52 4.03
CA GLY A 158 -10.29 -21.90 4.32
C GLY A 158 -8.81 -22.25 4.10
N THR A 159 -7.97 -21.32 3.64
CA THR A 159 -6.50 -21.49 3.68
C THR A 159 -5.91 -20.35 4.51
N PRO A 160 -5.35 -20.64 5.71
CA PRO A 160 -4.64 -19.64 6.49
C PRO A 160 -3.58 -18.95 5.64
N GLU A 161 -3.38 -17.65 5.85
CA GLU A 161 -2.19 -16.96 5.35
C GLU A 161 -0.94 -17.77 5.69
N ASP A 162 -0.05 -17.92 4.72
CA ASP A 162 1.16 -18.68 4.97
C ASP A 162 2.13 -17.88 5.86
N ALA A 163 3.18 -18.54 6.35
CA ALA A 163 4.14 -17.87 7.23
C ALA A 163 4.83 -16.67 6.56
N GLY A 164 4.93 -16.67 5.22
CA GLY A 164 5.49 -15.58 4.43
C GLY A 164 4.60 -14.34 4.46
N ASP A 165 3.29 -14.51 4.28
CA ASP A 165 2.30 -13.43 4.36
C ASP A 165 2.35 -12.73 5.71
N ARG A 166 2.29 -13.51 6.79
CA ARG A 166 2.36 -12.97 8.16
C ARG A 166 3.67 -12.24 8.45
N ASN A 167 4.79 -12.74 7.93
CA ASN A 167 6.09 -12.09 8.10
C ASN A 167 6.15 -10.75 7.34
N ALA A 168 5.55 -10.68 6.14
CA ALA A 168 5.47 -9.44 5.39
C ALA A 168 4.59 -8.39 6.10
N ILE A 169 3.42 -8.79 6.63
CA ILE A 169 2.55 -7.90 7.43
C ILE A 169 3.31 -7.35 8.64
N LYS A 170 4.02 -8.21 9.37
CA LYS A 170 4.82 -7.81 10.55
C LYS A 170 5.95 -6.86 10.20
N ALA A 171 6.66 -7.14 9.10
CA ALA A 171 7.72 -6.27 8.62
C ALA A 171 7.16 -4.88 8.27
N GLY A 172 6.04 -4.84 7.53
CA GLY A 172 5.35 -3.60 7.19
C GLY A 172 4.91 -2.82 8.44
N PHE A 173 4.28 -3.50 9.39
CA PHE A 173 3.82 -2.91 10.65
C PHE A 173 4.98 -2.28 11.44
N SER A 174 6.06 -3.06 11.66
CA SER A 174 7.23 -2.59 12.41
C SER A 174 7.94 -1.42 11.74
N ASP A 175 8.04 -1.43 10.41
CA ASP A 175 8.61 -0.31 9.65
C ASP A 175 7.68 0.90 9.69
N GLY A 176 6.35 0.72 9.70
CA GLY A 176 5.37 1.79 9.93
C GLY A 176 5.58 2.48 11.27
N GLU A 177 5.69 1.72 12.37
CA GLU A 177 5.96 2.26 13.71
C GLU A 177 7.29 3.05 13.80
N THR A 178 8.26 2.65 12.97
CA THR A 178 9.63 3.17 13.00
C THR A 178 9.81 4.40 12.12
N TYR A 179 9.28 4.38 10.90
CA TYR A 179 9.60 5.33 9.84
C TYR A 179 8.46 6.30 9.48
N ALA A 180 7.20 6.00 9.80
CA ALA A 180 6.05 6.86 9.45
C ALA A 180 5.82 8.02 10.45
N ARG A 181 6.87 8.56 11.07
CA ARG A 181 6.79 9.60 12.12
C ARG A 181 7.12 11.00 11.62
#